data_AF-A0A853ELF0-F1
#
_entry.id   AF-A0A853ELF0-F1
#
_cell.length_a   1.000
_cell.length_b   1.000
_cell.length_c   1.000
_cell.angle_alpha   90.00
_cell.angle_beta   90.00
_cell.angle_gamma   90.00
#
_symmetry.space_group_name_H-M   'P 1'
#
loop_
_entity.id
_entity.type
_entity.pdbx_description
1 polymer ?
#
loop_
_entity_poly.entity_id
_entity_poly.type
_entity_poly.pdbx_seq_one_letter_code
_entity_poly.pdbx_strand_id
1 'polypeptide(L)'
;MGHQVADVGQETGRLTRRELRDEPARVLQAVREGGAFLLTDDGVPVGRIIPLNPPDSPDTPSPALTITRPAVRQGGWAELGIVRKTSARSLHETLDDLREERNPTARGDHDRLR
;
A
#
# COMPACT_ATOMS: atom_id res chain seq x y z
N MET A 1 7.83 -20.56 28.29
CA MET A 1 7.90 -19.12 28.63
C MET A 1 7.33 -18.38 27.43
N GLY A 2 6.10 -17.86 27.57
CA GLY A 2 5.34 -17.24 26.48
C GLY A 2 5.91 -15.87 26.15
N HIS A 3 6.16 -15.62 24.86
CA HIS A 3 6.60 -14.34 24.37
C HIS A 3 5.40 -13.39 24.36
N GLN A 4 5.41 -12.43 25.28
CA GLN A 4 4.42 -11.36 25.32
C GLN A 4 4.67 -10.46 24.09
N VAL A 5 3.78 -10.57 23.12
CA VAL A 5 3.74 -9.65 21.98
C VAL A 5 3.53 -8.24 22.52
N ALA A 6 4.41 -7.34 22.11
CA ALA A 6 4.35 -5.94 22.47
C ALA A 6 2.95 -5.38 22.18
N ASP A 7 2.43 -4.65 23.16
CA ASP A 7 1.21 -3.86 23.11
C ASP A 7 1.31 -2.88 21.93
N VAL A 8 0.68 -3.22 20.80
CA VAL A 8 0.60 -2.37 19.61
C VAL A 8 -0.66 -1.53 19.76
N GLY A 9 -0.48 -0.21 19.78
CA GLY A 9 -1.48 0.85 19.89
C GLY A 9 -2.95 0.42 19.72
N GLN A 10 -3.68 0.44 20.84
CA GLN A 10 -5.15 0.54 20.95
C GLN A 10 -5.94 -0.22 19.87
N GLU A 11 -5.91 -1.56 19.92
CA GLU A 11 -6.82 -2.41 19.14
C GLU A 11 -8.26 -2.12 19.60
N THR A 12 -9.01 -1.34 18.82
CA THR A 12 -10.31 -0.77 19.23
C THR A 12 -11.46 -1.79 19.10
N GLY A 13 -11.17 -3.00 18.62
CA GLY A 13 -12.08 -4.15 18.64
C GLY A 13 -12.39 -4.73 17.26
N ARG A 14 -13.41 -5.60 17.22
CA ARG A 14 -13.94 -6.19 15.99
C ARG A 14 -15.02 -5.28 15.41
N LEU A 15 -15.02 -5.13 14.09
CA LEU A 15 -16.02 -4.37 13.34
C LEU A 15 -16.70 -5.32 12.36
N THR A 16 -18.03 -5.35 12.35
CA THR A 16 -18.78 -6.08 11.32
C THR A 16 -18.94 -5.22 10.07
N ARG A 17 -19.15 -5.84 8.91
CA ARG A 17 -19.50 -5.15 7.67
C ARG A 17 -20.71 -4.22 7.84
N ARG A 18 -21.71 -4.64 8.62
CA ARG A 18 -22.91 -3.84 8.88
C ARG A 18 -22.57 -2.57 9.66
N GLU A 19 -21.80 -2.68 10.72
CA GLU A 19 -21.35 -1.51 11.50
C GLU A 19 -20.52 -0.55 10.64
N LEU A 20 -19.65 -1.07 9.77
CA LEU A 20 -18.90 -0.23 8.84
C LEU A 20 -19.81 0.53 7.86
N ARG A 21 -20.87 -0.12 7.37
CA ARG A 21 -21.85 0.50 6.47
C ARG A 21 -22.71 1.54 7.20
N ASP A 22 -23.14 1.22 8.41
CA ASP A 22 -24.10 2.02 9.16
C ASP A 22 -23.44 3.27 9.78
N GLU A 23 -22.16 3.18 10.19
CA GLU A 23 -21.44 4.29 10.85
C GLU A 23 -19.99 4.52 10.33
N PRO A 24 -19.79 4.75 9.01
CA PRO A 24 -18.45 4.84 8.43
C PRO A 24 -17.66 6.03 8.96
N ALA A 25 -18.32 7.17 9.23
CA ALA A 25 -17.65 8.38 9.71
C ALA A 25 -17.00 8.19 11.08
N ARG A 26 -17.70 7.51 12.00
CA ARG A 26 -17.20 7.19 13.35
C ARG A 26 -15.97 6.28 13.26
N VAL A 27 -16.07 5.22 12.45
CA VAL A 27 -14.97 4.26 12.27
C VAL A 27 -13.73 4.95 11.71
N LEU A 28 -13.89 5.74 10.64
CA LEU A 28 -12.76 6.45 10.03
C LEU A 28 -12.15 7.49 10.96
N GLN A 29 -12.97 8.17 11.78
CA GLN A 29 -12.45 9.12 12.78
C GLN A 29 -11.63 8.39 13.85
N ALA A 30 -12.12 7.28 14.39
CA ALA A 30 -11.38 6.47 15.35
C ALA A 30 -10.05 5.94 14.76
N VAL A 31 -10.05 5.55 13.48
CA VAL A 31 -8.81 5.13 12.78
C VAL A 31 -7.83 6.28 12.62
N ARG A 32 -8.31 7.49 12.31
CA ARG A 32 -7.47 8.71 12.23
C ARG A 32 -6.84 9.07 13.57
N GLU A 33 -7.52 8.76 14.67
CA GLU A 33 -7.01 8.94 16.03
C GLU A 33 -6.02 7.85 16.45
N GLY A 34 -5.73 6.87 15.57
CA GLY A 34 -4.77 5.81 15.80
C GLY A 34 -5.38 4.44 16.10
N GLY A 35 -6.71 4.34 16.15
CA GLY A 35 -7.41 3.07 16.37
C GLY A 35 -7.27 2.09 15.21
N ALA A 36 -7.27 0.80 15.53
CA ALA A 36 -7.30 -0.28 14.54
C ALA A 36 -8.51 -1.19 14.75
N PHE A 37 -9.09 -1.65 13.64
CA PHE A 37 -10.25 -2.55 13.65
C PHE A 37 -10.02 -3.81 12.82
N LEU A 38 -10.46 -4.96 13.32
CA LEU A 38 -10.57 -6.20 12.54
C LEU A 38 -11.95 -6.25 11.87
N LEU A 39 -11.99 -6.18 10.54
CA LEU A 39 -13.22 -6.27 9.77
C LEU A 39 -13.66 -7.73 9.65
N THR A 40 -14.91 -7.98 10.02
CA THR A 40 -15.57 -9.28 9.96
C THR A 40 -16.81 -9.23 9.08
N ASP A 41 -17.06 -10.31 8.34
CA ASP A 41 -18.31 -10.59 7.64
C ASP A 41 -18.91 -11.84 8.29
N ASP A 42 -20.07 -11.70 8.93
CA ASP A 42 -20.73 -12.78 9.69
C ASP A 42 -19.79 -13.53 10.65
N GLY A 43 -18.90 -12.80 11.33
CA GLY A 43 -17.93 -13.34 12.29
C GLY A 43 -16.66 -13.93 11.66
N VAL A 44 -16.57 -14.01 10.33
CA VAL A 44 -15.36 -14.41 9.61
C VAL A 44 -14.48 -13.18 9.38
N PRO A 45 -13.20 -13.18 9.79
CA PRO A 45 -12.30 -12.06 9.54
C PRO A 45 -11.97 -11.93 8.05
N VAL A 46 -12.23 -10.76 7.47
CA VAL A 46 -12.04 -10.46 6.04
C VAL A 46 -10.99 -9.39 5.78
N GLY A 47 -10.63 -8.58 6.78
CA GLY A 47 -9.64 -7.53 6.60
C GLY A 47 -9.33 -6.76 7.89
N ARG A 48 -8.47 -5.75 7.78
CA ARG A 48 -8.14 -4.82 8.86
C ARG A 48 -8.19 -3.40 8.35
N ILE A 49 -8.68 -2.49 9.17
CA ILE A 49 -8.61 -1.05 8.92
C ILE A 49 -7.58 -0.50 9.90
N ILE A 50 -6.48 0.00 9.36
CA ILE A 50 -5.35 0.56 10.12
C ILE A 50 -5.04 1.97 9.59
N PRO A 51 -4.59 2.89 10.45
CA PRO A 51 -4.06 4.17 10.00
C PRO A 51 -2.85 3.95 9.09
N LEU A 52 -2.75 4.73 8.01
CA LEU A 52 -1.60 4.67 7.10
C LEU A 52 -0.31 5.19 7.77
N ASN A 53 -0.44 6.22 8.61
CA ASN A 53 0.63 6.82 9.39
C ASN A 53 0.17 6.84 10.87
N PRO A 54 0.35 5.74 11.63
CA PRO A 54 -0.03 5.72 13.03
C PRO A 54 0.72 6.84 13.80
N PRO A 55 0.09 7.45 14.81
CA PRO A 55 0.66 8.61 15.52
C PRO A 55 2.02 8.33 16.18
N ASP A 56 2.38 7.07 16.40
CA ASP A 56 3.68 6.62 16.92
C ASP A 56 4.69 6.17 15.85
N SER A 57 4.41 6.35 14.55
CA SER A 57 5.33 5.95 13.48
C SER A 57 5.49 7.06 12.44
N PRO A 58 6.54 7.91 12.57
CA PRO A 58 6.85 8.91 11.57
C PRO A 58 7.47 8.20 10.36
N ASP A 59 6.73 8.15 9.26
CA ASP A 59 7.27 8.00 7.90
C ASP A 59 8.02 6.71 7.52
N THR A 60 7.65 5.52 8.00
CA THR A 60 8.03 4.27 7.30
C THR A 60 7.03 3.14 7.57
N PRO A 61 6.35 2.56 6.56
CA PRO A 61 5.69 1.28 6.76
C PRO A 61 6.76 0.27 7.15
N SER A 62 6.72 -0.20 8.40
CA SER A 62 7.64 -1.23 8.86
C SER A 62 7.57 -2.39 7.87
N PRO A 63 8.70 -2.86 7.32
CA PRO A 63 8.71 -3.88 6.30
C PRO A 63 7.95 -5.09 6.83
N ALA A 64 6.95 -5.55 6.07
CA ALA A 64 6.12 -6.70 6.44
C ALA A 64 6.95 -7.98 6.68
N LEU A 65 8.20 -7.99 6.19
CA LEU A 65 9.19 -9.03 6.42
C LEU A 65 10.27 -8.53 7.37
N THR A 66 10.53 -9.30 8.42
CA THR A 66 11.67 -9.07 9.31
C THR A 66 12.95 -9.08 8.48
N ILE A 67 13.72 -7.99 8.55
CA ILE A 67 15.05 -7.92 7.96
C ILE A 67 15.97 -8.84 8.78
N THR A 68 16.11 -10.09 8.36
CA THR A 68 16.91 -11.12 9.06
C THR A 68 18.40 -10.92 8.91
N ARG A 69 18.82 -10.09 7.95
CA ARG A 69 20.21 -9.69 7.74
C ARG A 69 20.29 -8.27 7.19
N PRO A 70 21.33 -7.50 7.54
CA PRO A 70 21.60 -6.22 6.90
C PRO A 70 21.65 -6.36 5.37
N ALA A 71 21.03 -5.43 4.65
CA ALA A 71 21.16 -5.35 3.20
C ALA A 71 22.60 -4.94 2.85
N VAL A 72 23.45 -5.91 2.56
CA VAL A 72 24.82 -5.66 2.11
C VAL A 72 24.79 -5.53 0.58
N ARG A 73 25.25 -4.40 0.04
CA ARG A 73 25.42 -4.24 -1.41
C ARG A 73 26.55 -5.15 -1.88
N GLN A 74 26.21 -6.24 -2.56
CA GLN A 74 27.16 -7.01 -3.38
C GLN A 74 26.88 -6.68 -4.84
N GLY A 75 27.80 -5.95 -5.46
CA GLY A 75 27.59 -5.39 -6.78
C GLY A 75 26.59 -4.24 -6.81
N GLY A 76 26.52 -3.57 -7.95
CA GLY A 76 25.57 -2.49 -8.19
C GLY A 76 25.29 -2.26 -9.66
N TRP A 77 24.15 -1.66 -9.96
CA TRP A 77 23.80 -1.25 -11.34
C TRP A 77 24.89 -0.40 -12.02
N ALA A 78 25.69 0.32 -11.23
CA ALA A 78 26.85 1.08 -11.71
C ALA A 78 28.04 0.20 -12.13
N GLU A 79 28.25 -0.94 -11.46
CA GLU A 79 29.34 -1.88 -11.77
C GLU A 79 29.08 -2.69 -13.04
N LEU A 80 27.81 -2.75 -13.50
CA LEU A 80 27.41 -3.45 -14.72
C LEU A 80 27.89 -2.76 -16.01
N GLY A 81 28.59 -1.63 -15.93
CA GLY A 81 29.13 -0.93 -17.10
C GLY A 81 28.05 -0.49 -18.10
N ILE A 82 26.83 -0.23 -17.63
CA ILE A 82 25.69 0.10 -18.48
C ILE A 82 25.94 1.45 -19.17
N VAL A 83 26.24 1.39 -20.47
CA VAL A 83 26.27 2.58 -21.32
C VAL A 83 24.82 3.03 -21.53
N ARG A 84 24.49 4.22 -21.01
CA ARG A 84 23.17 4.83 -21.23
C ARG A 84 22.99 5.07 -22.73
N LYS A 85 22.01 4.40 -23.33
CA LYS A 85 21.58 4.67 -24.70
C LYS A 85 20.52 5.77 -24.64
N THR A 86 20.73 6.81 -25.43
CA THR A 86 19.70 7.82 -25.66
C THR A 86 18.63 7.18 -26.52
N SER A 87 17.44 6.95 -25.96
CA SER A 87 16.28 6.55 -26.76
C SER A 87 15.73 7.77 -27.49
N ALA A 88 15.37 7.60 -28.76
CA ALA A 88 14.59 8.60 -29.48
C ALA A 88 13.17 8.76 -28.89
N ARG A 89 12.67 7.69 -28.25
CA ARG A 89 11.38 7.64 -27.60
C ARG A 89 11.46 8.14 -26.15
N SER A 90 10.47 8.90 -25.72
CA SER A 90 10.37 9.28 -24.31
C SER A 90 9.95 8.09 -23.45
N LEU A 91 10.37 8.09 -22.17
CA LEU A 91 9.97 7.07 -21.21
C LEU A 91 8.46 7.05 -20.98
N HIS A 92 7.82 8.23 -20.99
CA HIS A 92 6.38 8.36 -20.81
C HIS A 92 5.61 7.62 -21.91
N GLU A 93 6.01 7.84 -23.17
CA GLU A 93 5.41 7.21 -24.34
C GLU A 93 5.57 5.68 -24.32
N THR A 94 6.72 5.18 -23.85
CA THR A 94 6.93 3.73 -23.68
C THR A 94 6.04 3.14 -22.59
N LEU A 95 5.83 3.88 -21.50
CA LEU A 95 4.97 3.43 -20.41
C LEU A 95 3.49 3.46 -20.79
N ASP A 96 3.06 4.42 -21.59
CA ASP A 96 1.68 4.53 -22.04
C ASP A 96 1.32 3.36 -22.96
N ASP A 97 2.15 3.02 -23.94
CA ASP A 97 1.97 1.81 -24.76
C ASP A 97 1.79 0.53 -23.94
N LEU A 98 2.66 0.32 -22.94
CA LEU A 98 2.62 -0.88 -22.09
C LEU A 98 1.37 -0.90 -21.18
N ARG A 99 0.90 0.29 -20.77
CA ARG A 99 -0.35 0.43 -20.01
C ARG A 99 -1.56 0.17 -20.89
N GLU A 100 -1.53 0.62 -22.13
CA GLU A 100 -2.56 0.39 -23.14
C GLU A 100 -2.66 -1.09 -23.53
N GLU A 101 -1.53 -1.80 -23.66
CA GLU A 101 -1.51 -3.26 -23.88
C GLU A 101 -2.21 -4.01 -22.75
N ARG A 102 -2.05 -3.53 -21.51
CA ARG A 102 -2.70 -4.12 -20.32
C ARG A 102 -4.16 -3.69 -20.16
N ASN A 103 -4.57 -2.57 -20.75
CA ASN A 103 -5.92 -2.02 -20.64
C ASN A 103 -6.45 -1.51 -21.99
N PRO A 104 -6.98 -2.40 -22.85
CA PRO A 104 -7.31 -2.08 -24.24
C PRO A 104 -8.45 -1.05 -24.41
N THR A 105 -9.15 -0.66 -23.34
CA THR A 105 -10.27 0.29 -23.40
C THR A 105 -9.86 1.77 -23.32
N ALA A 106 -8.57 2.10 -23.19
CA ALA A 106 -8.11 3.49 -23.02
C ALA A 106 -8.02 4.32 -24.31
N ARG A 107 -8.18 3.71 -25.50
CA ARG A 107 -7.91 4.33 -26.81
C ARG A 107 -8.99 5.30 -27.32
N GLY A 108 -9.99 5.66 -26.52
CA GLY A 108 -11.25 6.26 -27.01
C GLY A 108 -11.33 7.79 -27.04
N ASP A 109 -10.61 8.53 -26.18
CA ASP A 109 -11.06 9.88 -25.82
C ASP A 109 -10.11 11.05 -26.14
N HIS A 110 -8.94 10.80 -26.74
CA HIS A 110 -7.98 11.89 -27.02
C HIS A 110 -8.17 12.63 -28.36
N ASP A 111 -9.12 12.21 -29.21
CA ASP A 111 -9.29 12.78 -30.57
C ASP A 111 -10.59 13.58 -30.76
N ARG A 112 -11.15 14.15 -29.67
CA ARG A 112 -12.44 14.87 -29.70
C ARG A 112 -12.44 16.31 -29.22
N LEU A 113 -11.29 17.00 -29.26
CA LEU A 113 -11.25 18.45 -29.03
C LEU A 113 -10.38 19.13 -30.10
N ARG A 114 -11.02 19.42 -31.24
CA ARG A 114 -10.69 20.56 -32.10
C ARG A 114 -11.88 21.52 -32.08
#